data_AF-X1VNK5-F1
#
_entry.id   AF-X1VNK5-F1
#
_cell.length_a   1.000
_cell.length_b   1.000
_cell.length_c   1.000
_cell.angle_alpha   90.00
_cell.angle_beta   90.00
_cell.angle_gamma   90.00
#
_symmetry.space_group_name_H-M   'P 1'
#
loop_
_entity.id
_entity.type
_entity.pdbx_description
1 polymer ?
#
loop_
_entity_poly.entity_id
_entity_poly.type
_entity_poly.pdbx_seq_one_letter_code
_entity_poly.pdbx_strand_id
1 'polypeptide(L)'
;IIPVLDGEKFGSYVSLSGTLSTVMAPPKRSIWAGKLFSFGTPHNNNPLLSTTLKYSDHISFECLAGAGGITGDYRIRLWGFVYKEDELPAVFGTMVFPAYLTERARGRTLTLSKSPIPVNGKTWKTLPGGKDQAIPKVNPFVRYAFNKLVTDGKSGDYQFRYTTGNVDESDEEMYFDFDALDALVVEGLGIRADVPGHLAETGLLIAGDYHPKGLIPTTYADNPLHFGQTYPFIFNTLPENPFFYSIPRLEKPYLIWNEK
;
A
#
# COMPACT_ATOMS: atom_id res chain seq x y z
N ILE A 1 0.06 -11.54 -0.54
CA ILE A 1 -0.44 -11.80 0.84
C ILE A 1 -1.62 -10.88 1.08
N ILE A 2 -2.79 -11.46 1.32
CA ILE A 2 -4.06 -10.75 1.47
C ILE A 2 -4.62 -11.05 2.87
N PRO A 3 -4.89 -10.05 3.71
CA PRO A 3 -5.53 -10.27 5.00
C PRO A 3 -7.02 -10.59 4.82
N VAL A 4 -7.52 -11.47 5.70
CA VAL A 4 -8.94 -11.80 5.85
C VAL A 4 -9.33 -11.47 7.29
N LEU A 5 -10.20 -10.47 7.45
CA LEU A 5 -10.57 -9.88 8.73
C LEU A 5 -12.02 -10.20 9.05
N ASP A 6 -12.26 -10.92 10.15
CA ASP A 6 -13.60 -11.35 10.55
C ASP A 6 -14.42 -11.95 9.38
N GLY A 7 -13.75 -12.72 8.52
CA GLY A 7 -14.31 -13.44 7.38
C GLY A 7 -14.34 -12.64 6.07
N GLU A 8 -13.97 -11.36 6.10
CA GLU A 8 -13.94 -10.50 4.91
C GLU A 8 -12.54 -10.42 4.31
N LYS A 9 -12.41 -10.72 3.02
CA LYS A 9 -11.15 -10.61 2.27
C LYS A 9 -10.88 -9.16 1.90
N PHE A 10 -9.72 -8.64 2.29
CA PHE A 10 -9.31 -7.24 2.05
C PHE A 10 -8.46 -7.05 0.78
N GLY A 11 -8.44 -8.03 -0.13
CA GLY A 11 -7.56 -8.04 -1.32
C GLY A 11 -7.77 -6.88 -2.30
N SER A 12 -8.97 -6.28 -2.31
CA SER A 12 -9.24 -5.06 -3.09
C SER A 12 -8.41 -3.86 -2.61
N TYR A 13 -8.01 -3.83 -1.34
CA TYR A 13 -7.26 -2.73 -0.73
C TYR A 13 -5.81 -3.09 -0.39
N VAL A 14 -5.58 -4.32 0.06
CA VAL A 14 -4.28 -4.77 0.59
C VAL A 14 -3.85 -6.05 -0.11
N SER A 15 -2.82 -5.93 -0.94
CA SER A 15 -2.03 -7.06 -1.44
C SER A 15 -0.55 -6.76 -1.20
N LEU A 16 0.09 -7.61 -0.39
CA LEU A 16 1.49 -7.44 0.02
C LEU A 16 2.38 -8.53 -0.58
N SER A 17 3.56 -8.14 -1.07
CA SER A 17 4.56 -9.10 -1.53
C SER A 17 5.29 -9.72 -0.34
N GLY A 18 5.37 -11.05 -0.32
CA GLY A 18 6.05 -11.84 0.71
C GLY A 18 7.42 -12.37 0.31
N THR A 19 7.81 -12.20 -0.95
CA THR A 19 9.08 -12.70 -1.50
C THR A 19 10.26 -11.92 -0.92
N LEU A 20 11.38 -12.58 -0.64
CA LEU A 20 12.54 -11.96 0.00
C LEU A 20 12.99 -10.67 -0.68
N SER A 21 13.11 -10.66 -2.02
CA SER A 21 13.58 -9.48 -2.76
C SER A 21 12.65 -8.28 -2.69
N THR A 22 11.35 -8.50 -2.50
CA THR A 22 10.28 -7.50 -2.60
C THR A 22 9.44 -7.39 -1.33
N VAL A 23 9.89 -7.97 -0.22
CA VAL A 23 9.12 -8.02 1.03
C VAL A 23 8.78 -6.60 1.48
N MET A 24 7.48 -6.31 1.55
CA MET A 24 6.98 -4.95 1.82
C MET A 24 6.96 -4.60 3.30
N ALA A 25 6.93 -5.61 4.18
CA ALA A 25 6.98 -5.46 5.62
C ALA A 25 8.07 -6.36 6.25
N PRO A 26 9.37 -6.08 6.01
CA PRO A 26 10.45 -6.83 6.62
C PRO A 26 10.52 -6.59 8.14
N PRO A 27 11.31 -7.39 8.90
CA PRO A 27 11.51 -7.17 10.33
C PRO A 27 12.05 -5.75 10.59
N LYS A 28 11.47 -5.02 11.56
CA LYS A 28 11.85 -3.61 11.84
C LYS A 28 13.36 -3.39 12.02
N ARG A 29 14.06 -4.31 12.69
CA ARG A 29 15.52 -4.27 12.91
C ARG A 29 16.36 -4.35 11.62
N SER A 30 15.74 -4.83 10.57
CA SER A 30 16.31 -5.07 9.25
C SER A 30 15.94 -3.96 8.26
N ILE A 31 15.10 -3.00 8.65
CA ILE A 31 14.73 -1.88 7.79
C ILE A 31 15.77 -0.79 7.92
N TRP A 32 16.36 -0.40 6.79
CA TRP A 32 17.25 0.75 6.73
C TRP A 32 16.55 2.00 7.26
N ALA A 33 17.20 2.70 8.19
CA ALA A 33 16.64 3.86 8.90
C ALA A 33 15.30 3.59 9.66
N GLY A 34 14.90 2.34 9.86
CA GLY A 34 13.77 1.95 10.73
C GLY A 34 12.37 2.36 10.26
N LYS A 35 12.20 2.79 9.01
CA LYS A 35 10.93 3.31 8.46
C LYS A 35 9.95 2.20 8.07
N LEU A 36 9.37 1.50 9.06
CA LEU A 36 8.38 0.45 8.79
C LEU A 36 7.12 1.02 8.11
N PHE A 37 6.65 0.34 7.06
CA PHE A 37 5.33 0.59 6.48
C PHE A 37 4.24 0.21 7.50
N SER A 38 3.28 1.12 7.72
CA SER A 38 2.11 0.88 8.56
C SER A 38 0.86 1.23 7.77
N PHE A 39 -0.20 0.46 7.95
CA PHE A 39 -1.52 0.74 7.37
C PHE A 39 -2.14 2.04 7.88
N GLY A 40 -1.65 2.60 8.98
CA GLY A 40 -2.12 3.86 9.55
C GLY A 40 -1.39 4.19 10.84
N THR A 41 -1.91 5.19 11.55
CA THR A 41 -1.44 5.60 12.88
C THR A 41 -2.39 5.04 13.94
N PRO A 42 -1.93 4.13 14.83
CA PRO A 42 -2.73 3.64 15.95
C PRO A 42 -3.00 4.77 16.95
N HIS A 43 -4.03 4.63 17.79
CA HIS A 43 -4.45 5.64 18.79
C HIS A 43 -4.72 7.03 18.18
N ASN A 44 -5.29 7.07 16.98
CA ASN A 44 -5.61 8.30 16.29
C ASN A 44 -7.12 8.37 16.02
N ASN A 45 -7.71 9.54 16.25
CA ASN A 45 -9.13 9.80 16.03
C ASN A 45 -9.40 10.53 14.71
N ASN A 46 -8.38 10.91 13.95
CA ASN A 46 -8.51 11.37 12.57
C ASN A 46 -8.74 10.15 11.66
N PRO A 47 -9.85 10.09 10.92
CA PRO A 47 -10.20 8.92 10.12
C PRO A 47 -9.27 8.67 8.94
N LEU A 48 -8.58 9.70 8.43
CA LEU A 48 -7.58 9.56 7.36
C LEU A 48 -6.25 8.98 7.88
N LEU A 49 -6.00 9.05 9.20
CA LEU A 49 -4.81 8.49 9.83
C LEU A 49 -5.11 7.18 10.55
N SER A 50 -6.35 6.98 11.01
CA SER A 50 -6.78 5.79 11.76
C SER A 50 -7.15 4.61 10.84
N THR A 51 -6.41 4.41 9.75
CA THR A 51 -6.69 3.42 8.69
C THR A 51 -6.10 2.04 8.98
N THR A 52 -5.63 1.77 10.20
CA THR A 52 -5.20 0.41 10.58
C THR A 52 -6.35 -0.56 10.41
N LEU A 53 -6.03 -1.77 9.93
CA LEU A 53 -6.99 -2.87 9.78
C LEU A 53 -7.64 -3.20 11.14
N LYS A 54 -8.97 -3.27 11.19
CA LYS A 54 -9.75 -3.49 12.42
C LYS A 54 -10.57 -4.77 12.30
N TYR A 55 -10.40 -5.63 13.30
CA TYR A 55 -11.13 -6.88 13.49
C TYR A 55 -11.39 -7.09 14.99
N SER A 56 -12.38 -7.92 15.33
CA SER A 56 -12.71 -8.24 16.73
C SER A 56 -12.48 -9.71 17.08
N ASP A 57 -12.67 -10.63 16.12
CA ASP A 57 -12.82 -12.05 16.42
C ASP A 57 -11.67 -12.88 15.82
N HIS A 58 -11.41 -12.71 14.52
CA HIS A 58 -10.42 -13.52 13.82
C HIS A 58 -9.69 -12.76 12.70
N ILE A 59 -8.42 -13.13 12.52
CA ILE A 59 -7.59 -12.71 11.41
C ILE A 59 -6.94 -13.93 10.78
N SER A 60 -7.05 -14.06 9.47
CA SER A 60 -6.36 -15.06 8.66
C SER A 60 -5.75 -14.39 7.42
N PHE A 61 -5.03 -15.18 6.61
CA PHE A 61 -4.31 -14.67 5.44
C PHE A 61 -4.42 -15.63 4.28
N GLU A 62 -4.58 -15.07 3.09
CA GLU A 62 -4.43 -15.78 1.82
C GLU A 62 -3.07 -15.43 1.21
N CYS A 63 -2.33 -16.46 0.80
CA CYS A 63 -0.99 -16.32 0.23
C CYS A 63 -0.89 -17.18 -1.02
N LEU A 64 -0.26 -16.64 -2.05
CA LEU A 64 0.18 -17.42 -3.20
C LEU A 64 1.41 -18.23 -2.80
N ALA A 65 1.42 -19.51 -3.16
CA ALA A 65 2.46 -20.46 -2.81
C ALA A 65 3.84 -20.11 -3.42
N GLY A 66 3.86 -19.32 -4.50
CA GLY A 66 5.07 -18.99 -5.24
C GLY A 66 5.78 -20.22 -5.82
N ALA A 67 7.04 -20.06 -6.19
CA ALA A 67 7.83 -21.12 -6.84
C ALA A 67 8.11 -22.34 -5.94
N GLY A 68 8.07 -22.17 -4.62
CA GLY A 68 8.28 -23.26 -3.65
C GLY A 68 7.06 -24.19 -3.47
N GLY A 69 5.92 -23.85 -4.08
CA GLY A 69 4.68 -24.59 -3.91
C GLY A 69 4.11 -24.50 -2.49
N ILE A 70 2.94 -25.10 -2.28
CA ILE A 70 2.20 -25.03 -1.00
C ILE A 70 2.92 -25.74 0.15
N THR A 71 3.95 -26.53 -0.16
CA THR A 71 4.74 -27.31 0.79
C THR A 71 5.99 -26.58 1.27
N GLY A 72 6.30 -25.41 0.70
CA GLY A 72 7.45 -24.62 1.11
C GLY A 72 7.27 -23.99 2.49
N ASP A 73 8.35 -23.90 3.26
CA ASP A 73 8.33 -23.20 4.55
C ASP A 73 8.15 -21.70 4.35
N TYR A 74 7.19 -21.11 5.07
CA TYR A 74 6.99 -19.67 5.11
C TYR A 74 6.59 -19.20 6.50
N ARG A 75 6.70 -17.88 6.75
CA ARG A 75 6.33 -17.27 8.02
C ARG A 75 5.63 -15.94 7.78
N ILE A 76 4.43 -15.81 8.34
CA ILE A 76 3.73 -14.53 8.46
C ILE A 76 3.97 -13.99 9.87
N ARG A 77 4.30 -12.71 9.99
CA ARG A 77 4.42 -12.01 11.28
C ARG A 77 3.47 -10.83 11.29
N LEU A 78 2.65 -10.76 12.32
CA LEU A 78 1.75 -9.65 12.55
C LEU A 78 2.33 -8.74 13.64
N TRP A 79 2.21 -7.44 13.42
CA TRP A 79 2.50 -6.41 14.41
C TRP A 79 1.28 -5.52 14.51
N GLY A 80 0.76 -5.35 15.71
CA GLY A 80 -0.47 -4.61 15.92
C GLY A 80 -0.69 -4.31 17.40
N PHE A 81 -1.82 -3.68 17.67
CA PHE A 81 -2.26 -3.34 19.02
C PHE A 81 -3.52 -4.15 19.32
N VAL A 82 -3.60 -4.65 20.56
CA VAL A 82 -4.78 -5.29 21.10
C VAL A 82 -5.35 -4.36 22.15
N TYR A 83 -6.62 -4.00 22.01
CA TYR A 83 -7.32 -3.12 22.93
C TYR A 83 -8.39 -3.92 23.66
N LYS A 84 -8.58 -3.64 24.95
CA LYS A 84 -9.79 -4.08 25.63
C LYS A 84 -10.95 -3.13 25.28
N GLU A 85 -12.15 -3.67 25.27
CA GLU A 85 -13.35 -2.92 24.86
C GLU A 85 -13.59 -1.67 25.72
N ASP A 86 -13.33 -1.75 27.02
CA ASP A 86 -13.49 -0.67 28.00
C ASP A 86 -12.42 0.44 27.87
N GLU A 87 -11.26 0.13 27.26
CA GLU A 87 -10.18 1.09 27.02
C GLU A 87 -10.41 1.93 25.75
N LEU A 88 -11.23 1.44 24.81
CA LEU A 88 -11.44 2.08 23.49
C LEU A 88 -11.89 3.56 23.57
N PRO A 89 -12.88 3.94 24.41
CA PRO A 89 -13.30 5.34 24.49
C PRO A 89 -12.20 6.26 25.03
N ALA A 90 -11.37 5.78 25.97
CA ALA A 90 -10.29 6.56 26.53
C ALA A 90 -9.14 6.75 25.53
N VAL A 91 -8.87 5.74 24.71
CA VAL A 91 -7.79 5.77 23.71
C VAL A 91 -8.13 6.64 22.50
N PHE A 92 -9.34 6.48 21.96
CA PHE A 92 -9.71 7.09 20.68
C PHE A 92 -10.75 8.21 20.81
N GLY A 93 -11.55 8.23 21.89
CA GLY A 93 -12.68 9.14 22.04
C GLY A 93 -13.71 8.94 20.93
N THR A 94 -13.84 9.95 20.08
CA THR A 94 -14.77 9.97 18.94
C THR A 94 -13.97 10.17 17.65
N MET A 95 -14.25 9.34 16.64
CA MET A 95 -13.67 9.49 15.31
C MET A 95 -14.20 10.77 14.65
N VAL A 96 -13.29 11.67 14.23
CA VAL A 96 -13.64 13.03 13.80
C VAL A 96 -14.00 13.08 12.32
N PHE A 97 -15.27 13.35 12.02
CA PHE A 97 -15.76 13.68 10.68
C PHE A 97 -16.46 15.05 10.71
N PRO A 98 -16.53 15.81 9.60
CA PRO A 98 -15.96 15.48 8.28
C PRO A 98 -14.44 15.51 8.28
N ALA A 99 -13.83 14.76 7.35
CA ALA A 99 -12.40 14.75 7.15
C ALA A 99 -12.03 15.31 5.78
N TYR A 100 -10.89 15.99 5.70
CA TYR A 100 -10.46 16.70 4.51
C TYR A 100 -9.15 16.11 4.01
N LEU A 101 -9.20 15.59 2.79
CA LEU A 101 -8.04 15.07 2.10
C LEU A 101 -7.57 16.11 1.09
N THR A 102 -6.47 16.78 1.40
CA THR A 102 -5.92 17.86 0.57
C THR A 102 -4.66 17.41 -0.16
N GLU A 103 -4.73 17.41 -1.48
CA GLU A 103 -3.58 17.24 -2.36
C GLU A 103 -3.00 18.61 -2.72
N ARG A 104 -1.86 18.94 -2.14
CA ARG A 104 -1.21 20.25 -2.37
C ARG A 104 -0.60 20.39 -3.76
N ALA A 105 -0.22 19.28 -4.41
CA ALA A 105 0.48 19.33 -5.70
C ALA A 105 -0.38 19.92 -6.81
N ARG A 106 -1.66 19.51 -6.91
CA ARG A 106 -2.65 20.09 -7.86
C ARG A 106 -3.73 20.95 -7.20
N GLY A 107 -3.61 21.24 -5.89
CA GLY A 107 -4.54 22.13 -5.18
C GLY A 107 -5.95 21.56 -5.01
N ARG A 108 -6.10 20.23 -4.91
CA ARG A 108 -7.40 19.56 -4.80
C ARG A 108 -7.73 19.22 -3.35
N THR A 109 -9.02 19.26 -3.00
CA THR A 109 -9.49 18.80 -1.68
C THR A 109 -10.75 17.94 -1.83
N LEU A 110 -10.69 16.73 -1.30
CA LEU A 110 -11.85 15.84 -1.15
C LEU A 110 -12.36 15.91 0.29
N THR A 111 -13.67 16.10 0.45
CA THR A 111 -14.33 16.10 1.77
C THR A 111 -15.05 14.78 1.98
N LEU A 112 -14.72 14.08 3.06
CA LEU A 112 -15.39 12.87 3.51
C LEU A 112 -16.39 13.23 4.61
N SER A 113 -17.68 13.24 4.26
CA SER A 113 -18.75 13.67 5.16
C SER A 113 -19.46 12.47 5.79
N LYS A 114 -19.37 12.35 7.12
CA LYS A 114 -20.11 11.41 7.96
C LYS A 114 -20.41 12.03 9.31
N SER A 115 -21.36 11.44 10.04
CA SER A 115 -21.50 11.73 11.47
C SER A 115 -20.26 11.24 12.22
N PRO A 116 -19.79 11.98 13.25
CA PRO A 116 -18.76 11.49 14.16
C PRO A 116 -19.16 10.13 14.77
N ILE A 117 -18.18 9.25 14.96
CA ILE A 117 -18.43 7.88 15.45
C ILE A 117 -17.80 7.74 16.84
N PRO A 118 -18.61 7.61 17.92
CA PRO A 118 -18.07 7.30 19.25
C PRO A 118 -17.36 5.95 19.22
N VAL A 119 -16.14 5.86 19.73
CA VAL A 119 -15.34 4.63 19.64
C VAL A 119 -15.56 3.73 20.86
N ASN A 120 -16.12 2.55 20.62
CA ASN A 120 -16.38 1.47 21.59
C ASN A 120 -16.47 0.11 20.86
N GLY A 121 -16.64 -0.99 21.60
CA GLY A 121 -16.66 -2.33 21.02
C GLY A 121 -17.75 -2.56 19.98
N LYS A 122 -18.94 -1.96 20.14
CA LYS A 122 -20.03 -2.06 19.15
C LYS A 122 -19.71 -1.36 17.84
N THR A 123 -18.96 -0.27 17.90
CA THR A 123 -18.58 0.56 16.74
C THR A 123 -17.22 0.20 16.15
N TRP A 124 -16.45 -0.69 16.77
CA TRP A 124 -15.05 -0.94 16.40
C TRP A 124 -14.86 -1.27 14.92
N LYS A 125 -15.74 -2.13 14.38
CA LYS A 125 -15.70 -2.57 12.99
C LYS A 125 -16.26 -1.55 11.99
N THR A 126 -16.92 -0.49 12.46
CA THR A 126 -17.48 0.58 11.62
C THR A 126 -16.51 1.75 11.41
N LEU A 127 -15.36 1.73 12.08
CA LEU A 127 -14.28 2.71 11.94
C LEU A 127 -13.49 2.48 10.64
N PRO A 128 -12.70 3.48 10.17
CA PRO A 128 -11.78 3.31 9.05
C PRO A 128 -10.90 2.07 9.18
N GLY A 129 -10.70 1.33 8.09
CA GLY A 129 -10.01 0.03 8.08
C GLY A 129 -10.82 -1.15 8.68
N GLY A 130 -12.05 -0.92 9.13
CA GLY A 130 -12.99 -1.96 9.54
C GLY A 130 -13.94 -2.39 8.43
N LYS A 131 -14.51 -3.58 8.53
CA LYS A 131 -15.38 -4.15 7.48
C LYS A 131 -16.78 -3.54 7.42
N ASP A 132 -17.34 -3.16 8.58
CA ASP A 132 -18.73 -2.73 8.74
C ASP A 132 -18.92 -1.21 8.54
N GLN A 133 -18.03 -0.58 7.76
CA GLN A 133 -18.07 0.86 7.52
C GLN A 133 -19.27 1.28 6.66
N ALA A 134 -19.96 2.34 7.09
CA ALA A 134 -20.85 3.09 6.22
C ALA A 134 -20.05 3.81 5.11
N ILE A 135 -20.70 4.18 4.00
CA ILE A 135 -20.08 4.99 2.93
C ILE A 135 -19.94 6.45 3.40
N PRO A 136 -18.86 7.17 3.03
CA PRO A 136 -17.67 6.72 2.29
C PRO A 136 -16.72 5.84 3.11
N LYS A 137 -16.32 4.68 2.58
CA LYS A 137 -15.38 3.78 3.28
C LYS A 137 -13.96 4.34 3.19
N VAL A 138 -13.21 4.26 4.29
CA VAL A 138 -11.80 4.70 4.35
C VAL A 138 -10.96 3.50 4.74
N ASN A 139 -10.10 3.05 3.82
CA ASN A 139 -9.28 1.86 3.98
C ASN A 139 -7.83 2.15 3.65
N PRO A 140 -6.87 1.44 4.27
CA PRO A 140 -5.49 1.51 3.84
C PRO A 140 -5.35 0.89 2.46
N PHE A 141 -4.53 1.46 1.60
CA PHE A 141 -4.24 0.90 0.28
C PHE A 141 -2.76 0.55 0.15
N VAL A 142 -2.48 -0.68 -0.26
CA VAL A 142 -1.14 -1.13 -0.67
C VAL A 142 -1.28 -2.26 -1.66
N ARG A 143 -0.51 -2.17 -2.74
CA ARG A 143 -0.54 -3.14 -3.84
C ARG A 143 0.87 -3.33 -4.38
N TYR A 144 1.11 -4.51 -4.94
CA TYR A 144 2.32 -4.81 -5.69
C TYR A 144 1.93 -5.51 -6.99
N ALA A 145 2.83 -5.48 -7.97
CA ALA A 145 2.68 -6.14 -9.24
C ALA A 145 4.06 -6.50 -9.78
N PHE A 146 4.10 -7.48 -10.68
CA PHE A 146 5.28 -7.84 -11.46
C PHE A 146 4.96 -7.73 -12.95
N ASN A 147 5.97 -7.41 -13.75
CA ASN A 147 5.82 -7.42 -15.20
C ASN A 147 5.60 -8.87 -15.64
N LYS A 148 4.42 -9.15 -16.21
CA LYS A 148 4.14 -10.45 -16.82
C LYS A 148 4.80 -10.59 -18.19
N LEU A 149 4.69 -9.52 -18.98
CA LEU A 149 5.29 -9.45 -20.31
C LEU A 149 6.68 -8.83 -20.26
N VAL A 150 7.53 -9.25 -21.21
CA VAL A 150 8.89 -8.71 -21.36
C VAL A 150 8.82 -7.21 -21.61
N THR A 151 9.54 -6.44 -20.80
CA THR A 151 9.83 -5.03 -21.06
C THR A 151 11.07 -4.93 -21.94
N ASP A 152 10.93 -4.34 -23.12
CA ASP A 152 11.99 -4.26 -24.13
C ASP A 152 12.51 -2.84 -24.35
N GLY A 153 12.01 -1.86 -23.58
CA GLY A 153 12.35 -0.44 -23.71
C GLY A 153 11.89 0.22 -25.02
N LYS A 154 11.12 -0.49 -25.87
CA LYS A 154 10.67 -0.01 -27.19
C LYS A 154 9.17 0.25 -27.25
N SER A 155 8.42 -0.37 -26.34
CA SER A 155 6.95 -0.38 -26.35
C SER A 155 6.30 0.79 -25.61
N GLY A 156 7.08 1.82 -25.22
CA GLY A 156 6.60 2.95 -24.42
C GLY A 156 6.36 2.57 -22.96
N ASP A 157 5.42 3.27 -22.33
CA ASP A 157 5.10 3.08 -20.91
C ASP A 157 4.54 1.69 -20.62
N TYR A 158 5.17 0.99 -19.68
CA TYR A 158 4.62 -0.23 -19.14
C TYR A 158 3.58 0.08 -18.06
N GLN A 159 2.33 -0.30 -18.31
CA GLN A 159 1.23 -0.12 -17.36
C GLN A 159 0.88 -1.47 -16.72
N PHE A 160 0.81 -1.53 -15.40
CA PHE A 160 0.34 -2.71 -14.67
C PHE A 160 -1.18 -2.84 -14.81
N ARG A 161 -1.63 -3.39 -15.93
CA ARG A 161 -3.04 -3.60 -16.27
C ARG A 161 -3.32 -5.08 -16.55
N TYR A 162 -4.25 -5.63 -15.81
CA TYR A 162 -4.80 -6.98 -15.99
C TYR A 162 -5.55 -7.07 -17.32
N THR A 163 -6.29 -6.02 -17.70
CA THR A 163 -7.05 -5.96 -18.95
C THR A 163 -6.18 -6.02 -20.21
N THR A 164 -4.91 -5.59 -20.15
CA THR A 164 -3.95 -5.70 -21.26
C THR A 164 -3.06 -6.94 -21.15
N GLY A 165 -3.22 -7.75 -20.09
CA GLY A 165 -2.40 -8.92 -19.84
C GLY A 165 -0.97 -8.59 -19.38
N ASN A 166 -0.73 -7.41 -18.80
CA ASN A 166 0.58 -7.00 -18.29
C ASN A 166 0.87 -7.50 -16.87
N VAL A 167 -0.15 -8.04 -16.19
CA VAL A 167 -0.06 -8.67 -14.86
C VAL A 167 -0.80 -10.00 -14.84
N ASP A 168 -0.53 -10.84 -13.84
CA ASP A 168 -1.10 -12.19 -13.77
C ASP A 168 -2.48 -12.20 -13.11
N GLU A 169 -2.68 -11.37 -12.08
CA GLU A 169 -3.90 -11.35 -11.28
C GLU A 169 -4.55 -9.97 -11.24
N SER A 170 -5.85 -9.91 -10.98
CA SER A 170 -6.59 -8.64 -10.93
C SER A 170 -6.26 -7.80 -9.70
N ASP A 171 -5.70 -8.39 -8.64
CA ASP A 171 -5.19 -7.67 -7.47
C ASP A 171 -3.81 -7.04 -7.72
N GLU A 172 -3.18 -7.30 -8.87
CA GLU A 172 -1.96 -6.64 -9.35
C GLU A 172 -2.24 -5.43 -10.27
N GLU A 173 -3.52 -5.11 -10.55
CA GLU A 173 -3.92 -3.94 -11.34
C GLU A 173 -3.43 -2.64 -10.66
N MET A 174 -2.67 -1.78 -11.34
CA MET A 174 -2.31 -0.44 -10.86
C MET A 174 -2.81 0.66 -11.80
N TYR A 175 -3.91 0.39 -12.49
CA TYR A 175 -4.67 1.38 -13.25
C TYR A 175 -5.99 1.63 -12.52
N PHE A 176 -6.27 2.90 -12.25
CA PHE A 176 -7.37 3.33 -11.39
C PHE A 176 -8.27 4.29 -12.16
N ASP A 177 -9.27 3.76 -12.87
CA ASP A 177 -10.31 4.56 -13.54
C ASP A 177 -11.41 4.93 -12.56
N PHE A 178 -11.09 5.88 -11.69
CA PHE A 178 -12.00 6.33 -10.63
C PHE A 178 -12.87 7.50 -11.11
N ASP A 179 -14.17 7.37 -10.85
CA ASP A 179 -15.12 8.46 -11.00
C ASP A 179 -15.23 9.29 -9.71
N ALA A 180 -16.39 9.89 -9.44
CA ALA A 180 -16.62 10.67 -8.24
C ALA A 180 -16.81 9.83 -6.95
N LEU A 181 -17.03 8.52 -7.07
CA LEU A 181 -17.37 7.62 -5.96
C LEU A 181 -16.15 7.00 -5.29
N ASP A 182 -15.06 6.85 -6.03
CA ASP A 182 -13.82 6.26 -5.55
C ASP A 182 -12.67 7.29 -5.56
N ALA A 183 -11.76 7.15 -4.60
CA ALA A 183 -10.59 8.01 -4.49
C ALA A 183 -9.40 7.22 -3.96
N LEU A 184 -8.20 7.48 -4.50
CA LEU A 184 -6.94 6.94 -4.01
C LEU A 184 -5.96 8.07 -3.71
N VAL A 185 -5.30 7.97 -2.56
CA VAL A 185 -4.17 8.82 -2.20
C VAL A 185 -2.90 8.00 -2.30
N VAL A 186 -2.03 8.38 -3.23
CA VAL A 186 -0.72 7.78 -3.38
C VAL A 186 0.28 8.59 -2.57
N GLU A 187 0.71 8.04 -1.42
CA GLU A 187 1.70 8.68 -0.54
C GLU A 187 3.12 8.11 -0.73
N GLY A 188 3.25 6.98 -1.40
CA GLY A 188 4.51 6.28 -1.58
C GLY A 188 4.48 5.37 -2.79
N LEU A 189 5.65 5.19 -3.39
CA LEU A 189 5.85 4.38 -4.58
C LEU A 189 7.21 3.68 -4.48
N GLY A 190 7.25 2.39 -4.75
CA GLY A 190 8.46 1.58 -4.72
C GLY A 190 8.64 0.84 -6.03
N ILE A 191 9.86 0.86 -6.58
CA ILE A 191 10.21 0.23 -7.85
C ILE A 191 11.44 -0.64 -7.70
N ARG A 192 11.39 -1.85 -8.29
CA ARG A 192 12.55 -2.74 -8.44
C ARG A 192 12.95 -2.75 -9.91
N ALA A 193 14.05 -2.08 -10.22
CA ALA A 193 14.63 -2.13 -11.55
C ALA A 193 15.21 -3.52 -11.84
N ASP A 194 15.14 -3.93 -13.11
CA ASP A 194 15.77 -5.15 -13.59
C ASP A 194 17.26 -4.90 -13.90
N VAL A 195 18.09 -5.94 -13.77
CA VAL A 195 19.54 -5.85 -14.05
C VAL A 195 19.84 -5.39 -15.48
N PRO A 196 19.10 -5.84 -16.52
CA PRO A 196 19.28 -5.34 -17.88
C PRO A 196 19.05 -3.83 -18.07
N GLY A 197 18.36 -3.16 -17.13
CA GLY A 197 18.14 -1.71 -17.18
C GLY A 197 17.12 -1.29 -18.24
N HIS A 198 16.05 -2.08 -18.43
CA HIS A 198 15.00 -1.74 -19.39
C HIS A 198 14.08 -0.61 -18.89
N LEU A 199 14.13 -0.31 -17.59
CA LEU A 199 13.40 0.78 -16.99
C LEU A 199 14.26 2.05 -16.95
N ALA A 200 13.78 3.13 -17.58
CA ALA A 200 14.44 4.42 -17.54
C ALA A 200 13.88 5.30 -16.41
N GLU A 201 12.56 5.49 -16.42
CA GLU A 201 11.87 6.45 -15.56
C GLU A 201 10.52 5.89 -15.08
N THR A 202 9.97 6.49 -14.03
CA THR A 202 8.67 6.13 -13.48
C THR A 202 7.91 7.38 -13.04
N GLY A 203 6.59 7.37 -13.22
CA GLY A 203 5.68 8.38 -12.72
C GLY A 203 4.26 7.84 -12.61
N LEU A 204 3.37 8.64 -12.01
CA LEU A 204 1.94 8.41 -12.01
C LEU A 204 1.34 9.17 -13.19
N LEU A 205 0.65 8.48 -14.09
CA LEU A 205 -0.15 9.13 -15.13
C LEU A 205 -1.56 9.39 -14.58
N ILE A 206 -1.90 10.66 -14.33
CA ILE A 206 -3.18 11.06 -13.73
C ILE A 206 -3.82 12.10 -14.64
N ALA A 207 -5.06 11.85 -15.09
CA ALA A 207 -5.79 12.73 -16.02
C ALA A 207 -4.99 13.09 -17.31
N GLY A 208 -4.12 12.18 -17.77
CA GLY A 208 -3.29 12.38 -18.97
C GLY A 208 -1.96 13.11 -18.73
N ASP A 209 -1.70 13.58 -17.51
CA ASP A 209 -0.45 14.24 -17.14
C ASP A 209 0.42 13.38 -16.21
N TYR A 210 1.74 13.45 -16.38
CA TYR A 210 2.70 12.73 -15.53
C TYR A 210 2.99 13.48 -14.24
N HIS A 211 3.02 12.72 -13.15
CA HIS A 211 3.28 13.20 -11.80
C HIS A 211 4.37 12.36 -11.11
N PRO A 212 5.47 12.97 -10.63
CA PRO A 212 5.84 14.38 -10.82
C PRO A 212 6.16 14.72 -12.28
N LYS A 213 6.10 16.02 -12.60
CA LYS A 213 6.54 16.52 -13.91
C LYS A 213 8.06 16.30 -14.05
N GLY A 214 8.46 15.60 -15.10
CA GLY A 214 9.86 15.20 -15.33
C GLY A 214 10.18 13.76 -14.92
N LEU A 215 9.18 13.01 -14.42
CA LEU A 215 9.33 11.61 -14.00
C LEU A 215 10.43 11.42 -12.94
N ILE A 216 10.63 10.19 -12.51
CA ILE A 216 11.66 9.83 -11.52
C ILE A 216 12.57 8.79 -12.18
N PRO A 217 13.90 9.00 -12.24
CA PRO A 217 14.80 8.00 -12.80
C PRO A 217 14.70 6.71 -11.98
N THR A 218 14.55 5.57 -12.64
CA THR A 218 14.38 4.27 -11.98
C THR A 218 15.17 3.18 -12.69
N THR A 219 16.33 3.57 -13.22
CA THR A 219 17.31 2.65 -13.80
C THR A 219 17.92 1.74 -12.73
N TYR A 220 18.58 0.67 -13.15
CA TYR A 220 19.28 -0.24 -12.23
C TYR A 220 20.33 0.48 -11.35
N ALA A 221 21.04 1.46 -11.90
CA ALA A 221 22.12 2.17 -11.22
C ALA A 221 21.63 3.41 -10.45
N ASP A 222 20.54 4.03 -10.87
CA ASP A 222 19.94 5.22 -10.26
C ASP A 222 18.44 5.03 -10.08
N ASN A 223 18.04 4.68 -8.86
CA ASN A 223 16.66 4.41 -8.47
C ASN A 223 16.40 4.89 -7.03
N PRO A 224 15.96 6.15 -6.84
CA PRO A 224 15.56 6.67 -5.53
C PRO A 224 14.24 6.06 -5.03
N LEU A 225 13.51 5.33 -5.90
CA LEU A 225 12.30 4.58 -5.55
C LEU A 225 12.58 3.14 -5.15
N HIS A 226 13.85 2.74 -5.00
CA HIS A 226 14.20 1.37 -4.64
C HIS A 226 13.56 0.94 -3.31
N PHE A 227 12.93 -0.24 -3.31
CA PHE A 227 12.35 -0.86 -2.11
C PHE A 227 12.76 -2.33 -1.98
N GLY A 228 12.43 -2.93 -0.84
CA GLY A 228 12.70 -4.35 -0.60
C GLY A 228 14.18 -4.58 -0.28
N GLN A 229 14.71 -5.76 -0.64
CA GLN A 229 16.06 -6.15 -0.24
C GLN A 229 17.12 -5.18 -0.81
N THR A 230 18.08 -4.78 0.02
CA THR A 230 19.14 -3.86 -0.42
C THR A 230 20.22 -4.55 -1.27
N TYR A 231 20.20 -5.89 -1.37
CA TYR A 231 21.04 -6.67 -2.28
C TYR A 231 20.49 -6.64 -3.72
N PRO A 232 21.36 -6.61 -4.73
CA PRO A 232 22.83 -6.48 -4.67
C PRO A 232 23.34 -5.03 -4.58
N PHE A 233 22.43 -4.06 -4.55
CA PHE A 233 22.71 -2.64 -4.84
C PHE A 233 23.63 -1.95 -3.83
N ILE A 234 23.44 -2.17 -2.53
CA ILE A 234 24.16 -1.42 -1.48
C ILE A 234 25.13 -2.29 -0.70
N PHE A 235 24.77 -3.56 -0.50
CA PHE A 235 25.70 -4.56 -0.01
C PHE A 235 25.71 -5.70 -1.02
N ASN A 236 26.81 -5.78 -1.77
CA ASN A 236 27.03 -6.74 -2.86
C ASN A 236 27.79 -7.99 -2.40
N THR A 237 28.12 -8.09 -1.11
CA THR A 237 28.79 -9.25 -0.53
C THR A 237 27.76 -10.27 -0.02
N LEU A 238 27.87 -11.50 -0.52
CA LEU A 238 27.22 -12.68 0.06
C LEU A 238 27.99 -13.17 1.30
N PRO A 239 27.37 -13.96 2.19
CA PRO A 239 25.94 -14.23 2.32
C PRO A 239 25.34 -13.28 3.36
N GLU A 240 24.02 -13.07 3.37
CA GLU A 240 23.33 -12.30 4.42
C GLU A 240 23.51 -10.78 4.32
N ASN A 241 22.87 -10.18 3.33
CA ASN A 241 22.39 -8.82 3.49
C ASN A 241 20.97 -8.86 4.09
N PRO A 242 20.82 -8.70 5.42
CA PRO A 242 19.52 -8.74 6.08
C PRO A 242 18.81 -7.38 6.00
N PHE A 243 19.29 -6.43 5.19
CA PHE A 243 18.74 -5.08 5.15
C PHE A 243 17.77 -4.87 4.00
N PHE A 244 16.73 -4.11 4.29
CA PHE A 244 15.65 -3.77 3.36
C PHE A 244 15.36 -2.27 3.37
N TYR A 245 15.00 -1.73 2.22
CA TYR A 245 14.36 -0.44 2.10
C TYR A 245 12.86 -0.56 2.22
N SER A 246 12.28 0.33 3.04
CA SER A 246 10.85 0.57 3.03
C SER A 246 10.40 1.19 1.71
N ILE A 247 9.12 1.06 1.38
CA ILE A 247 8.51 1.79 0.26
C ILE A 247 8.80 3.30 0.42
N PRO A 248 9.50 3.93 -0.54
CA PRO A 248 9.78 5.35 -0.47
C PRO A 248 8.50 6.19 -0.47
N ARG A 249 8.50 7.24 0.35
CA ARG A 249 7.42 8.23 0.39
C ARG A 249 7.66 9.26 -0.70
N LEU A 250 6.60 9.66 -1.39
CA LEU A 250 6.66 10.77 -2.33
C LEU A 250 6.86 12.07 -1.56
N GLU A 251 7.54 13.04 -2.16
CA GLU A 251 7.70 14.38 -1.58
C GLU A 251 6.33 15.02 -1.28
N LYS A 252 5.37 14.77 -2.17
CA LYS A 252 3.98 15.20 -2.06
C LYS A 252 3.07 14.04 -2.46
N PRO A 253 1.96 13.79 -1.73
CA PRO A 253 0.99 12.79 -2.13
C PRO A 253 0.18 13.27 -3.35
N TYR A 254 -0.31 12.30 -4.14
CA TYR A 254 -1.19 12.55 -5.28
C TYR A 254 -2.57 11.92 -5.07
N LEU A 255 -3.62 12.63 -5.43
CA LEU A 255 -5.02 12.21 -5.24
C LEU A 255 -5.66 11.80 -6.57
N ILE A 256 -5.86 10.52 -6.82
CA ILE A 256 -6.63 10.06 -7.98
C ILE A 256 -8.11 10.07 -7.58
N TRP A 257 -8.87 11.02 -8.10
CA TRP A 257 -10.31 11.17 -7.84
C TRP A 257 -10.96 12.00 -8.93
N ASN A 258 -12.07 11.53 -9.52
CA ASN A 258 -12.83 12.29 -10.51
C ASN A 258 -11.93 12.93 -11.59
N GLU A 259 -11.12 12.10 -12.27
CA GLU A 259 -10.09 12.50 -13.24
C GLU A 259 -10.60 12.48 -14.70
N LYS A 260 -11.93 12.46 -14.89
CA LYS A 260 -12.61 12.45 -16.19
C LYS A 260 -12.83 13.85 -16.75
#